data_AF-A0A497Q6M8-F1
#
_entry.id   AF-A0A497Q6M8-F1
#
_cell.length_a   1.000
_cell.length_b   1.000
_cell.length_c   1.000
_cell.angle_alpha   90.00
_cell.angle_beta   90.00
_cell.angle_gamma   90.00
#
_symmetry.space_group_name_H-M   'P 1'
#
loop_
_entity.id
_entity.type
_entity.pdbx_description
1 polymer ?
#
loop_
_entity_poly.entity_id
_entity_poly.type
_entity_poly.pdbx_seq_one_letter_code
_entity_poly.pdbx_strand_id
1 'polypeptide(L)'
;MPGRPPKREPDAKEIARIHSRVREKIGTKSLQPWQEACRAFAPFNYSRTTRKEWFKKNQDRVRIGREIVGFVDRMTAEIAEDEQFKGVRKSAIKKEVVKGIRKIQEKQGITVNRLNEVKVDSFRTLISWGEDPERLEQGRHLGRETLPQELRKKRERSKRGRKSAKGKYGPPVVHLAKDTEVSDGKVILTCAIENRYLHPYQNVVIQLDVGEGVSVHKVSPFRWNASKKSIHVGFVMAGLDVEPLETEFTIELSADRGKKHSISGTVFYDDTSLGDKGKAEIEKVTFST
;
A
#
# COMPACT_ATOMS: atom_id res chain seq x y z
N MET A 1 16.70 -4.27 -34.45
CA MET A 1 17.29 -3.63 -33.25
C MET A 1 17.36 -4.67 -32.14
N PRO A 2 18.55 -5.01 -31.60
CA PRO A 2 18.62 -5.89 -30.44
C PRO A 2 17.91 -5.22 -29.25
N GLY A 3 16.91 -5.90 -28.69
CA GLY A 3 16.12 -5.39 -27.58
C GLY A 3 17.02 -5.10 -26.38
N ARG A 4 16.87 -3.91 -25.76
CA ARG A 4 17.54 -3.63 -24.48
C ARG A 4 17.17 -4.73 -23.50
N PRO A 5 18.14 -5.36 -22.81
CA PRO A 5 17.84 -6.39 -21.83
C PRO A 5 16.88 -5.83 -20.76
N PRO A 6 15.90 -6.63 -20.32
CA PRO A 6 14.90 -6.18 -19.36
C PRO A 6 15.57 -5.79 -18.05
N LYS A 7 15.21 -4.61 -17.53
CA LYS A 7 15.80 -4.09 -16.29
C LYS A 7 15.30 -4.90 -15.08
N ARG A 8 16.21 -5.31 -14.20
CA ARG A 8 15.93 -6.17 -13.03
C ARG A 8 15.64 -5.40 -11.74
N GLU A 9 15.17 -6.12 -10.73
CA GLU A 9 15.10 -5.64 -9.33
C GLU A 9 16.47 -5.77 -8.65
N PRO A 10 16.76 -4.98 -7.60
CA PRO A 10 17.98 -5.14 -6.82
C PRO A 10 17.93 -6.41 -5.96
N ASP A 11 19.07 -7.08 -5.81
CA ASP A 11 19.26 -8.23 -4.95
C ASP A 11 19.45 -7.83 -3.47
N ALA A 12 19.61 -8.81 -2.58
CA ALA A 12 19.73 -8.55 -1.14
C ALA A 12 20.99 -7.74 -0.76
N LYS A 13 22.12 -7.96 -1.44
CA LYS A 13 23.37 -7.24 -1.17
C LYS A 13 23.27 -5.79 -1.65
N GLU A 14 22.70 -5.60 -2.83
CA GLU A 14 22.36 -4.30 -3.41
C GLU A 14 21.39 -3.53 -2.50
N ILE A 15 20.32 -4.15 -2.02
CA ILE A 15 19.37 -3.55 -1.07
C ILE A 15 20.09 -3.10 0.22
N ALA A 16 20.91 -3.97 0.81
CA ALA A 16 21.65 -3.64 2.03
C ALA A 16 22.57 -2.43 1.81
N ARG A 17 23.22 -2.34 0.64
CA ARG A 17 24.08 -1.23 0.27
C ARG A 17 23.31 0.07 0.05
N ILE A 18 22.15 0.02 -0.61
CA ILE A 18 21.23 1.17 -0.73
C ILE A 18 20.87 1.68 0.67
N HIS A 19 20.42 0.79 1.57
CA HIS A 19 20.00 1.19 2.91
C HIS A 19 21.17 1.74 3.74
N SER A 20 22.38 1.21 3.56
CA SER A 20 23.59 1.74 4.19
C SER A 20 23.92 3.15 3.71
N ARG A 21 23.93 3.39 2.39
CA ARG A 21 24.18 4.72 1.82
C ARG A 21 23.15 5.76 2.24
N VAL A 22 21.87 5.37 2.27
CA VAL A 22 20.80 6.25 2.75
C VAL A 22 21.02 6.63 4.22
N ARG A 23 21.42 5.65 5.06
CA ARG A 23 21.75 5.90 6.47
C ARG A 23 22.93 6.84 6.61
N GLU A 24 24.00 6.61 5.86
CA GLU A 24 25.20 7.45 5.85
C GLU A 24 24.86 8.90 5.46
N LYS A 25 24.09 9.10 4.39
CA LYS A 25 23.73 10.42 3.87
C LYS A 25 22.73 11.19 4.73
N ILE A 26 21.85 10.49 5.44
CA ILE A 26 20.98 11.12 6.46
C ILE A 26 21.78 11.42 7.73
N GLY A 27 22.74 10.56 8.08
CA GLY A 27 23.58 10.70 9.25
C GLY A 27 22.75 10.77 10.54
N THR A 28 23.04 11.77 11.37
CA THR A 28 22.37 12.06 12.64
C THR A 28 21.20 13.05 12.50
N LYS A 29 20.86 13.46 11.27
CA LYS A 29 19.81 14.46 11.04
C LYS A 29 18.46 13.96 11.54
N SER A 30 17.76 14.81 12.30
CA SER A 30 16.38 14.55 12.71
C SER A 30 15.43 14.57 11.51
N LEU A 31 14.63 13.50 11.36
CA LEU A 31 13.59 13.38 10.34
C LEU A 31 12.22 13.84 10.82
N GLN A 32 12.14 14.50 11.99
CA GLN A 32 10.91 15.08 12.54
C GLN A 32 10.26 16.09 11.57
N PRO A 33 10.99 17.03 10.94
CA PRO A 33 10.38 17.94 9.96
C PRO A 33 9.74 17.20 8.78
N TRP A 34 10.32 16.06 8.37
CA TRP A 34 9.77 15.24 7.30
C TRP A 34 8.50 14.52 7.75
N GLN A 35 8.44 14.07 9.01
CA GLN A 35 7.23 13.50 9.61
C GLN A 35 6.10 14.54 9.66
N GLU A 36 6.40 15.76 10.11
CA GLU A 36 5.44 16.87 10.19
C GLU A 36 4.88 17.22 8.81
N ALA A 37 5.75 17.39 7.81
CA ALA A 37 5.33 17.61 6.43
C ALA A 37 4.48 16.45 5.88
N CYS A 38 4.72 15.23 6.35
CA CYS A 38 3.97 14.04 5.98
C CYS A 38 2.65 13.87 6.76
N ARG A 39 2.41 14.62 7.84
CA ARG A 39 1.20 14.50 8.69
C ARG A 39 -0.03 14.97 7.93
N ALA A 40 -1.04 14.11 7.84
CA ALA A 40 -2.25 14.36 7.05
C ALA A 40 -1.99 14.76 5.58
N PHE A 41 -0.80 14.48 5.04
CA PHE A 41 -0.48 14.74 3.64
C PHE A 41 -1.04 13.62 2.77
N ALA A 42 -2.05 13.94 1.96
CA ALA A 42 -2.72 13.00 1.09
C ALA A 42 -2.52 13.40 -0.38
N PRO A 43 -2.44 12.41 -1.29
CA PRO A 43 -2.34 12.68 -2.73
C PRO A 43 -3.53 13.50 -3.22
N PHE A 44 -3.28 14.30 -4.25
CA PHE A 44 -4.32 15.08 -4.90
C PHE A 44 -5.41 14.17 -5.52
N ASN A 45 -6.67 14.60 -5.42
CA ASN A 45 -7.81 13.87 -5.99
C ASN A 45 -8.90 14.83 -6.50
N TYR A 46 -9.14 14.78 -7.82
CA TYR A 46 -10.14 15.60 -8.52
C TYR A 46 -11.58 15.42 -8.05
N SER A 47 -11.94 14.30 -7.42
CA SER A 47 -13.31 14.11 -6.88
C SER A 47 -13.51 14.81 -5.54
N ARG A 48 -12.43 15.19 -4.86
CA ARG A 48 -12.46 15.69 -3.48
C ARG A 48 -12.04 17.15 -3.34
N THR A 49 -11.31 17.69 -4.31
CA THR A 49 -10.76 19.04 -4.27
C THR A 49 -10.34 19.53 -5.68
N THR A 50 -10.09 20.82 -5.85
CA THR A 50 -9.47 21.40 -7.06
C THR A 50 -7.97 21.55 -6.87
N ARG A 51 -7.21 21.72 -7.97
CA ARG A 51 -5.75 21.92 -7.89
C ARG A 51 -5.40 23.10 -6.98
N LYS A 52 -6.09 24.24 -7.16
CA LYS A 52 -5.98 25.45 -6.32
C LYS A 52 -6.29 25.21 -4.85
N GLU A 53 -7.41 24.58 -4.52
CA GLU A 53 -7.80 24.33 -3.12
C GLU A 53 -6.81 23.39 -2.44
N TRP A 54 -6.37 22.33 -3.13
CA TRP A 54 -5.39 21.40 -2.58
C TRP A 54 -4.02 22.05 -2.41
N PHE A 55 -3.56 22.82 -3.41
CA PHE A 55 -2.30 23.54 -3.33
C PHE A 55 -2.30 24.52 -2.15
N LYS A 56 -3.32 25.38 -2.04
CA LYS A 56 -3.46 26.35 -0.95
C LYS A 56 -3.41 25.70 0.44
N LYS A 57 -3.96 24.48 0.58
CA LYS A 57 -3.95 23.71 1.84
C LYS A 57 -2.60 23.07 2.20
N ASN A 58 -1.68 22.98 1.25
CA ASN A 58 -0.42 22.26 1.42
C ASN A 58 0.81 23.11 1.06
N GLN A 59 0.64 24.37 0.64
CA GLN A 59 1.71 25.23 0.15
C GLN A 59 2.83 25.46 1.18
N ASP A 60 2.48 25.44 2.48
CA ASP A 60 3.40 25.53 3.61
C ASP A 60 4.44 24.38 3.61
N ARG A 61 4.10 23.26 2.98
CA ARG A 61 4.95 22.06 2.90
C ARG A 61 5.92 22.08 1.74
N VAL A 62 5.83 23.04 0.81
CA VAL A 62 6.67 23.07 -0.41
C VAL A 62 8.16 23.04 -0.07
N ARG A 63 8.59 23.81 0.94
CA ARG A 63 10.00 23.87 1.36
C ARG A 63 10.54 22.50 1.78
N ILE A 64 9.85 21.82 2.69
CA ILE A 64 10.27 20.48 3.17
C ILE A 64 10.05 19.43 2.07
N GLY A 65 9.01 19.57 1.25
CA GLY A 65 8.78 18.74 0.08
C GLY A 65 9.97 18.75 -0.87
N ARG A 66 10.54 19.94 -1.19
CA ARG A 66 11.75 20.07 -2.01
C ARG A 66 12.94 19.35 -1.41
N GLU A 67 13.11 19.43 -0.08
CA GLU A 67 14.19 18.72 0.61
C GLU A 67 14.03 17.20 0.47
N ILE A 68 12.83 16.67 0.75
CA ILE A 68 12.52 15.24 0.65
C ILE A 68 12.73 14.73 -0.78
N VAL A 69 12.10 15.39 -1.75
CA VAL A 69 12.17 15.00 -3.17
C VAL A 69 13.61 15.11 -3.68
N GLY A 70 14.28 16.22 -3.38
CA GLY A 70 15.66 16.44 -3.78
C GLY A 70 16.62 15.42 -3.17
N PHE A 71 16.39 14.98 -1.92
CA PHE A 71 17.16 13.89 -1.33
C PHE A 71 16.91 12.56 -2.04
N VAL A 72 15.64 12.18 -2.22
CA VAL A 72 15.29 10.90 -2.87
C VAL A 72 15.81 10.84 -4.30
N ASP A 73 15.68 11.92 -5.06
CA ASP A 73 16.04 11.96 -6.48
C ASP A 73 17.55 11.94 -6.65
N ARG A 74 18.28 12.71 -5.84
CA ARG A 74 19.74 12.69 -5.81
C ARG A 74 20.29 11.32 -5.42
N MET A 75 19.79 10.73 -4.32
CA MET A 75 20.21 9.39 -3.90
C MET A 75 19.93 8.33 -4.96
N THR A 76 18.76 8.41 -5.61
CA THR A 76 18.40 7.48 -6.68
C THR A 76 19.33 7.62 -7.88
N ALA A 77 19.71 8.84 -8.25
CA ALA A 77 20.65 9.11 -9.34
C ALA A 77 22.06 8.61 -8.99
N GLU A 78 22.61 9.02 -7.84
CA GLU A 78 23.94 8.59 -7.35
C GLU A 78 24.06 7.06 -7.31
N ILE A 79 23.03 6.35 -6.84
CA ILE A 79 23.04 4.88 -6.79
C ILE A 79 22.88 4.26 -8.18
N ALA A 80 22.10 4.86 -9.08
CA ALA A 80 21.90 4.32 -10.42
C ALA A 80 23.13 4.44 -11.33
N GLU A 81 24.08 5.32 -10.99
CA GLU A 81 25.34 5.53 -11.73
C GLU A 81 26.45 4.55 -11.32
N ASP A 82 26.35 3.93 -10.15
CA ASP A 82 27.26 2.88 -9.71
C ASP A 82 27.18 1.66 -10.66
N GLU A 83 28.34 1.19 -11.14
CA GLU A 83 28.43 0.01 -12.04
C GLU A 83 27.72 -1.25 -11.50
N GLN A 84 27.71 -1.46 -10.19
CA GLN A 84 27.02 -2.61 -9.59
C GLN A 84 25.50 -2.59 -9.81
N PHE A 85 24.88 -1.42 -9.97
CA PHE A 85 23.44 -1.27 -10.21
C PHE A 85 23.09 -1.16 -11.69
N LYS A 86 24.06 -1.42 -12.58
CA LYS A 86 23.84 -1.43 -14.03
C LYS A 86 22.78 -2.48 -14.38
N GLY A 87 21.76 -2.04 -15.13
CA GLY A 87 20.61 -2.87 -15.47
C GLY A 87 19.53 -2.98 -14.39
N VAL A 88 19.69 -2.35 -13.21
CA VAL A 88 18.63 -2.25 -12.21
C VAL A 88 17.63 -1.15 -12.58
N ARG A 89 16.34 -1.35 -12.30
CA ARG A 89 15.30 -0.33 -12.51
C ARG A 89 15.48 0.85 -11.55
N LYS A 90 15.55 2.08 -12.09
CA LYS A 90 15.57 3.32 -11.28
C LYS A 90 14.38 3.41 -10.32
N SER A 91 13.20 2.92 -10.71
CA SER A 91 12.02 2.87 -9.82
C SER A 91 12.22 1.91 -8.64
N ALA A 92 12.89 0.77 -8.85
CA ALA A 92 13.22 -0.16 -7.78
C ALA A 92 14.26 0.42 -6.81
N ILE A 93 15.27 1.12 -7.33
CA ILE A 93 16.24 1.87 -6.51
C ILE A 93 15.50 2.93 -5.67
N LYS A 94 14.64 3.75 -6.29
CA LYS A 94 13.83 4.77 -5.57
C LYS A 94 13.02 4.16 -4.44
N LYS A 95 12.35 3.03 -4.69
CA LYS A 95 11.58 2.28 -3.69
C LYS A 95 12.45 1.87 -2.51
N GLU A 96 13.64 1.34 -2.76
CA GLU A 96 14.57 0.95 -1.70
C GLU A 96 15.19 2.13 -0.95
N VAL A 97 15.42 3.27 -1.63
CA VAL A 97 15.82 4.53 -0.98
C VAL A 97 14.75 4.97 0.02
N VAL A 98 13.47 5.00 -0.39
CA VAL A 98 12.34 5.36 0.48
C VAL A 98 12.22 4.39 1.66
N LYS A 99 12.41 3.08 1.43
CA LYS A 99 12.45 2.09 2.52
C LYS A 99 13.61 2.32 3.48
N GLY A 100 14.80 2.68 2.98
CA GLY A 100 15.95 3.06 3.79
C GLY A 100 15.63 4.24 4.72
N ILE A 101 14.97 5.28 4.19
CA ILE A 101 14.51 6.44 4.97
C ILE A 101 13.53 6.00 6.06
N ARG A 102 12.55 5.15 5.72
CA ARG A 102 11.56 4.63 6.68
C ARG A 102 12.21 3.86 7.83
N LYS A 103 13.23 3.05 7.55
CA LYS A 103 13.98 2.32 8.60
C LYS A 103 14.70 3.30 9.55
N ILE A 104 15.16 4.44 9.04
CA ILE A 104 15.79 5.47 9.88
C ILE A 104 14.73 6.21 10.71
N GLN A 105 13.57 6.52 10.11
CA GLN A 105 12.42 7.08 10.85
C GLN A 105 12.02 6.17 12.02
N GLU A 106 11.90 4.86 11.78
CA GLU A 106 11.62 3.88 12.84
C GLU A 106 12.67 3.90 13.96
N LYS A 107 13.97 3.97 13.61
CA LYS A 107 15.06 4.08 14.59
C LYS A 107 15.02 5.38 15.40
N GLN A 108 14.46 6.46 14.84
CA GLN A 108 14.24 7.73 15.53
C GLN A 108 12.91 7.77 16.30
N GLY A 109 12.20 6.65 16.44
CA GLY A 109 10.90 6.59 17.12
C GLY A 109 9.71 7.11 16.31
N ILE A 110 9.92 7.44 15.02
CA ILE A 110 8.87 7.92 14.12
C ILE A 110 8.13 6.70 13.53
N THR A 111 7.04 6.30 14.18
CA THR A 111 6.23 5.14 13.78
C THR A 111 5.01 5.53 12.93
N VAL A 112 4.48 6.74 13.12
CA VAL A 112 3.32 7.29 12.41
C VAL A 112 3.71 8.42 11.45
N ASN A 113 2.85 8.66 10.44
CA ASN A 113 3.06 9.70 9.43
C ASN A 113 4.39 9.59 8.67
N ARG A 114 4.91 8.37 8.52
CA ARG A 114 6.16 8.08 7.80
C ARG A 114 6.10 8.47 6.33
N LEU A 115 7.27 8.67 5.75
CA LEU A 115 7.43 8.87 4.31
C LEU A 115 7.12 7.57 3.58
N ASN A 116 6.51 7.67 2.40
CA ASN A 116 6.32 6.56 1.48
C ASN A 116 6.38 7.08 0.03
N GLU A 117 6.37 6.17 -0.95
CA GLU A 117 6.50 6.53 -2.37
C GLU A 117 5.38 7.48 -2.82
N VAL A 118 4.14 7.23 -2.40
CA VAL A 118 2.98 8.07 -2.72
C VAL A 118 3.16 9.50 -2.20
N LYS A 119 3.71 9.67 -0.98
CA LYS A 119 3.99 10.99 -0.43
C LYS A 119 5.11 11.70 -1.19
N VAL A 120 6.16 10.99 -1.58
CA VAL A 120 7.23 11.56 -2.43
C VAL A 120 6.65 12.08 -3.76
N ASP A 121 5.79 11.30 -4.41
CA ASP A 121 5.17 11.73 -5.67
C ASP A 121 4.14 12.85 -5.48
N SER A 122 3.45 12.85 -4.35
CA SER A 122 2.55 13.96 -3.96
C SER A 122 3.33 15.26 -3.71
N PHE A 123 4.51 15.17 -3.09
CA PHE A 123 5.41 16.32 -2.93
C PHE A 123 5.94 16.81 -4.27
N ARG A 124 6.35 15.92 -5.19
CA ARG A 124 6.73 16.32 -6.56
C ARG A 124 5.62 17.09 -7.26
N THR A 125 4.37 16.63 -7.13
CA THR A 125 3.20 17.33 -7.69
C THR A 125 3.03 18.71 -7.06
N LEU A 126 3.09 18.78 -5.73
CA LEU A 126 2.99 20.05 -4.99
C LEU A 126 4.06 21.05 -5.40
N ILE A 127 5.32 20.60 -5.49
CA ILE A 127 6.46 21.43 -5.91
C ILE A 127 6.27 21.91 -7.34
N SER A 128 5.91 21.00 -8.25
CA SER A 128 5.69 21.33 -9.66
C SER A 128 4.60 22.39 -9.83
N TRP A 129 3.54 22.36 -9.04
CA TRP A 129 2.50 23.41 -9.09
C TRP A 129 2.91 24.72 -8.41
N GLY A 130 3.84 24.67 -7.46
CA GLY A 130 4.42 25.87 -6.87
C GLY A 130 5.43 26.56 -7.78
N GLU A 131 6.11 25.80 -8.64
CA GLU A 131 7.08 26.30 -9.63
C GLU A 131 6.42 26.75 -10.93
N ASP A 132 5.29 26.13 -11.28
CA ASP A 132 4.49 26.47 -12.44
C ASP A 132 3.01 26.66 -12.02
N PRO A 133 2.65 27.86 -11.51
CA PRO A 133 1.30 28.15 -11.04
C PRO A 133 0.24 28.07 -12.13
N GLU A 134 0.59 28.21 -13.42
CA GLU A 134 -0.36 28.07 -14.53
C GLU A 134 -0.98 26.66 -14.56
N ARG A 135 -0.26 25.64 -14.06
CA ARG A 135 -0.81 24.29 -13.88
C ARG A 135 -1.99 24.25 -12.92
N LEU A 136 -2.12 25.20 -12.00
CA LEU A 136 -3.27 25.29 -11.10
C LEU A 136 -4.55 25.68 -11.85
N GLU A 137 -4.42 26.35 -12.99
CA GLU A 137 -5.53 26.73 -13.88
C GLU A 137 -6.01 25.57 -14.76
N GLN A 138 -5.22 24.50 -14.89
CA GLN A 138 -5.48 23.40 -15.81
C GLN A 138 -6.24 22.21 -15.16
N GLY A 139 -6.77 21.30 -16.00
CA GLY A 139 -7.36 20.02 -15.59
C GLY A 139 -8.89 20.03 -15.43
N ARG A 140 -9.44 19.00 -14.76
CA ARG A 140 -10.90 18.71 -14.73
C ARG A 140 -11.78 19.85 -14.20
N HIS A 141 -11.23 20.71 -13.35
CA HIS A 141 -11.93 21.88 -12.78
C HIS A 141 -11.22 23.17 -13.18
N LEU A 142 -10.99 23.33 -14.49
CA LEU A 142 -10.24 24.43 -15.09
C LEU A 142 -10.55 25.78 -14.41
N GLY A 143 -9.51 26.45 -13.91
CA GLY A 143 -9.56 27.75 -13.25
C GLY A 143 -10.29 27.84 -11.91
N ARG A 144 -10.97 26.78 -11.45
CA ARG A 144 -11.83 26.86 -10.26
C ARG A 144 -11.04 26.79 -8.96
N GLU A 145 -11.25 27.78 -8.08
CA GLU A 145 -10.68 27.78 -6.73
C GLU A 145 -11.24 26.67 -5.86
N THR A 146 -12.50 26.28 -6.05
CA THR A 146 -13.16 25.26 -5.25
C THR A 146 -14.02 24.34 -6.12
N LEU A 147 -14.37 23.17 -5.57
CA LEU A 147 -15.23 22.23 -6.29
C LEU A 147 -16.59 22.87 -6.63
N PRO A 148 -17.19 22.53 -7.79
CA PRO A 148 -18.56 22.89 -8.12
C PRO A 148 -19.53 22.59 -6.97
N GLN A 149 -20.52 23.45 -6.73
CA GLN A 149 -21.42 23.33 -5.58
C GLN A 149 -22.17 21.99 -5.54
N GLU A 150 -22.52 21.42 -6.70
CA GLU A 150 -23.13 20.08 -6.79
C GLU A 150 -22.17 18.97 -6.34
N LEU A 151 -20.89 19.06 -6.70
CA LEU A 151 -19.86 18.13 -6.24
C LEU A 151 -19.51 18.35 -4.76
N ARG A 152 -19.56 19.60 -4.27
CA ARG A 152 -19.47 19.91 -2.84
C ARG A 152 -20.65 19.33 -2.05
N LYS A 153 -21.89 19.51 -2.52
CA LYS A 153 -23.10 18.93 -1.95
C LYS A 153 -23.08 17.40 -2.02
N LYS A 154 -22.60 16.80 -3.13
CA LYS A 154 -22.38 15.35 -3.24
C LYS A 154 -21.32 14.88 -2.24
N ARG A 155 -20.24 15.63 -2.04
CA ARG A 155 -19.22 15.36 -1.01
C ARG A 155 -19.79 15.48 0.41
N GLU A 156 -20.59 16.50 0.71
CA GLU A 156 -21.22 16.72 2.02
C GLU A 156 -22.31 15.70 2.33
N ARG A 157 -23.14 15.35 1.34
CA ARG A 157 -24.07 14.22 1.40
C ARG A 157 -23.33 12.90 1.54
N SER A 158 -22.18 12.72 0.87
CA SER A 158 -21.31 11.56 1.10
C SER A 158 -20.68 11.59 2.50
N LYS A 159 -20.36 12.75 3.09
CA LYS A 159 -19.85 12.84 4.46
C LYS A 159 -20.92 12.50 5.50
N ARG A 160 -22.17 12.95 5.30
CA ARG A 160 -23.32 12.58 6.14
C ARG A 160 -23.72 11.11 5.94
N GLY A 161 -23.70 10.62 4.70
CA GLY A 161 -23.92 9.22 4.33
C GLY A 161 -22.79 8.25 4.71
N ARG A 162 -21.54 8.75 4.85
CA ARG A 162 -20.37 7.97 5.34
C ARG A 162 -20.50 7.55 6.79
N LYS A 163 -21.28 8.28 7.59
CA LYS A 163 -21.64 7.87 8.97
C LYS A 163 -22.79 6.86 9.01
N SER A 164 -23.62 6.78 7.96
CA SER A 164 -24.84 5.97 7.98
C SER A 164 -24.78 4.70 7.11
N ALA A 165 -23.87 4.59 6.14
CA ALA A 165 -23.84 3.48 5.17
C ALA A 165 -22.61 2.54 5.24
N LYS A 166 -21.56 2.86 5.99
CA LYS A 166 -20.45 1.92 6.29
C LYS A 166 -20.35 1.79 7.81
N GLY A 167 -20.58 0.57 8.29
CA GLY A 167 -20.99 0.26 9.66
C GLY A 167 -20.01 0.66 10.77
N LYS A 168 -20.38 0.32 12.01
CA LYS A 168 -19.49 0.40 13.17
C LYS A 168 -18.16 -0.30 12.87
N TYR A 169 -17.09 0.12 13.54
CA TYR A 169 -15.79 -0.55 13.47
C TYR A 169 -15.96 -2.07 13.59
N GLY A 170 -15.34 -2.81 12.67
CA GLY A 170 -15.39 -4.26 12.58
C GLY A 170 -14.13 -4.81 11.93
N PRO A 171 -13.95 -6.13 11.86
CA PRO A 171 -12.81 -6.76 11.19
C PRO A 171 -12.92 -6.69 9.65
N PRO A 172 -11.80 -6.82 8.90
CA PRO A 172 -11.85 -7.20 7.50
C PRO A 172 -12.49 -8.58 7.37
N VAL A 173 -13.28 -8.78 6.30
CA VAL A 173 -13.94 -10.05 6.01
C VAL A 173 -13.07 -10.83 5.05
N VAL A 174 -12.81 -12.11 5.34
CA VAL A 174 -12.04 -13.00 4.46
C VAL A 174 -12.97 -14.09 3.94
N HIS A 175 -13.01 -14.25 2.63
CA HIS A 175 -13.70 -15.33 1.94
C HIS A 175 -12.64 -16.31 1.41
N LEU A 176 -12.55 -17.50 2.00
CA LEU A 176 -11.52 -18.49 1.63
C LEU A 176 -11.84 -19.28 0.35
N ALA A 177 -13.08 -19.26 -0.13
CA ALA A 177 -13.45 -19.89 -1.40
C ALA A 177 -14.65 -19.17 -2.01
N LYS A 178 -14.37 -18.13 -2.80
CA LYS A 178 -15.34 -17.54 -3.72
C LYS A 178 -15.53 -18.41 -4.96
N ASP A 179 -14.45 -19.07 -5.38
CA ASP A 179 -14.45 -20.02 -6.48
C ASP A 179 -13.44 -21.14 -6.19
N THR A 180 -13.64 -22.31 -6.79
CA THR A 180 -12.80 -23.50 -6.59
C THR A 180 -12.62 -24.23 -7.90
N GLU A 181 -11.38 -24.33 -8.35
CA GLU A 181 -11.00 -25.06 -9.55
C GLU A 181 -10.16 -26.29 -9.17
N VAL A 182 -10.43 -27.44 -9.79
CA VAL A 182 -9.65 -28.66 -9.58
C VAL A 182 -9.03 -29.07 -10.91
N SER A 183 -7.69 -29.14 -10.94
CA SER A 183 -6.93 -29.47 -12.16
C SER A 183 -5.64 -30.22 -11.79
N ASP A 184 -5.35 -31.32 -12.49
CA ASP A 184 -4.15 -32.16 -12.30
C ASP A 184 -3.83 -32.52 -10.83
N GLY A 185 -4.86 -32.88 -10.05
CA GLY A 185 -4.69 -33.25 -8.63
C GLY A 185 -4.35 -32.07 -7.70
N LYS A 186 -4.49 -30.85 -8.19
CA LYS A 186 -4.39 -29.61 -7.41
C LYS A 186 -5.76 -28.94 -7.33
N VAL A 187 -5.98 -28.27 -6.22
CA VAL A 187 -7.14 -27.40 -6.00
C VAL A 187 -6.63 -25.97 -5.97
N ILE A 188 -7.28 -25.10 -6.71
CA ILE A 188 -7.05 -23.66 -6.71
C ILE A 188 -8.28 -23.02 -6.07
N LEU A 189 -8.10 -22.45 -4.89
CA LEU A 189 -9.13 -21.64 -4.24
C LEU A 189 -8.94 -20.19 -4.65
N THR A 190 -9.98 -19.57 -5.21
CA THR A 190 -10.04 -18.12 -5.36
C THR A 190 -10.61 -17.54 -4.08
N CYS A 191 -9.79 -16.80 -3.37
CA CYS A 191 -10.09 -16.17 -2.10
C CYS A 191 -10.19 -14.66 -2.25
N ALA A 192 -10.76 -14.03 -1.23
CA ALA A 192 -10.90 -12.59 -1.18
C ALA A 192 -10.78 -12.05 0.23
N ILE A 193 -10.26 -10.84 0.34
CA ILE A 193 -10.35 -10.05 1.56
C ILE A 193 -11.01 -8.72 1.27
N GLU A 194 -12.00 -8.39 2.09
CA GLU A 194 -12.89 -7.27 1.92
C GLU A 194 -12.77 -6.32 3.11
N ASN A 195 -12.64 -5.01 2.83
CA ASN A 195 -12.74 -3.98 3.85
C ASN A 195 -14.08 -3.25 3.78
N ARG A 196 -14.97 -3.62 4.71
CA ARG A 196 -16.28 -2.99 4.92
C ARG A 196 -16.22 -1.71 5.76
N TYR A 197 -15.08 -1.44 6.39
CA TYR A 197 -14.85 -0.27 7.21
C TYR A 197 -14.38 0.93 6.37
N LEU A 198 -14.50 2.13 6.95
CA LEU A 198 -14.20 3.38 6.25
C LEU A 198 -12.71 3.76 6.29
N HIS A 199 -11.92 3.09 7.13
CA HIS A 199 -10.47 3.24 7.20
C HIS A 199 -9.76 1.98 6.70
N PRO A 200 -8.59 2.11 6.06
CA PRO A 200 -7.81 0.95 5.64
C PRO A 200 -7.24 0.20 6.84
N TYR A 201 -6.92 -1.09 6.64
CA TYR A 201 -6.16 -1.89 7.59
C TYR A 201 -4.70 -2.00 7.16
N GLN A 202 -3.80 -2.05 8.13
CA GLN A 202 -2.38 -2.33 7.93
C GLN A 202 -1.98 -3.60 8.68
N ASN A 203 -0.79 -4.13 8.34
CA ASN A 203 -0.22 -5.33 8.94
C ASN A 203 -1.15 -6.55 8.89
N VAL A 204 -1.99 -6.64 7.85
CA VAL A 204 -2.97 -7.72 7.74
C VAL A 204 -2.28 -9.05 7.46
N VAL A 205 -2.54 -10.03 8.32
CA VAL A 205 -2.01 -11.40 8.25
C VAL A 205 -3.17 -12.38 8.38
N ILE A 206 -3.27 -13.32 7.45
CA ILE A 206 -4.21 -14.43 7.52
C ILE A 206 -3.41 -15.65 7.97
N GLN A 207 -3.71 -16.18 9.15
CA GLN A 207 -3.18 -17.46 9.60
C GLN A 207 -4.19 -18.54 9.24
N LEU A 208 -3.76 -19.52 8.46
CA LEU A 208 -4.60 -20.62 8.00
C LEU A 208 -4.46 -21.81 8.95
N ASP A 209 -5.60 -22.38 9.29
CA ASP A 209 -5.68 -23.72 9.84
C ASP A 209 -6.08 -24.67 8.72
N VAL A 210 -5.17 -25.58 8.41
CA VAL A 210 -5.21 -26.43 7.23
C VAL A 210 -5.37 -27.86 7.73
N GLY A 211 -6.48 -28.50 7.35
CA GLY A 211 -6.81 -29.86 7.76
C GLY A 211 -5.76 -30.89 7.34
N GLU A 212 -5.77 -32.04 8.02
CA GLU A 212 -4.85 -33.14 7.76
C GLU A 212 -4.94 -33.60 6.28
N GLY A 213 -3.79 -33.95 5.69
CA GLY A 213 -3.67 -34.32 4.28
C GLY A 213 -3.74 -33.16 3.28
N VAL A 214 -3.86 -31.90 3.74
CA VAL A 214 -3.83 -30.72 2.85
C VAL A 214 -2.49 -30.00 2.93
N SER A 215 -1.90 -29.70 1.78
CA SER A 215 -0.66 -28.93 1.67
C SER A 215 -0.85 -27.71 0.78
N VAL A 216 -0.47 -26.53 1.29
CA VAL A 216 -0.48 -25.27 0.52
C VAL A 216 0.86 -25.11 -0.20
N HIS A 217 0.82 -25.06 -1.53
CA HIS A 217 2.00 -24.91 -2.39
C HIS A 217 2.33 -23.45 -2.65
N LYS A 218 1.30 -22.68 -3.00
CA LYS A 218 1.46 -21.32 -3.48
C LYS A 218 0.27 -20.47 -3.10
N VAL A 219 0.56 -19.20 -2.84
CA VAL A 219 -0.44 -18.15 -2.73
C VAL A 219 -0.05 -17.06 -3.72
N SER A 220 -1.02 -16.43 -4.38
CA SER A 220 -0.77 -15.35 -5.34
C SER A 220 -1.80 -14.25 -5.18
N PRO A 221 -1.45 -12.95 -5.15
CA PRO A 221 -0.10 -12.39 -5.34
C PRO A 221 0.76 -12.37 -4.05
N PHE A 222 0.25 -12.91 -2.93
CA PHE A 222 0.92 -12.85 -1.63
C PHE A 222 1.94 -13.98 -1.41
N ARG A 223 2.76 -13.87 -0.37
CA ARG A 223 3.70 -14.94 0.01
C ARG A 223 3.11 -15.83 1.09
N TRP A 224 3.23 -17.14 0.88
CA TRP A 224 2.95 -18.16 1.88
C TRP A 224 4.13 -18.35 2.83
N ASN A 225 3.87 -18.35 4.14
CA ASN A 225 4.84 -18.73 5.16
C ASN A 225 4.44 -20.08 5.76
N ALA A 226 5.08 -21.16 5.29
CA ALA A 226 4.80 -22.52 5.74
C ALA A 226 5.03 -22.70 7.26
N SER A 227 6.13 -22.15 7.80
CA SER A 227 6.48 -22.30 9.22
C SER A 227 5.43 -21.71 10.17
N LYS A 228 4.82 -20.59 9.78
CA LYS A 228 3.80 -19.89 10.57
C LYS A 228 2.38 -20.13 10.07
N LYS A 229 2.21 -21.02 9.08
CA LYS A 229 0.97 -21.24 8.32
C LYS A 229 0.22 -19.95 8.01
N SER A 230 0.89 -18.93 7.46
CA SER A 230 0.30 -17.59 7.30
C SER A 230 0.58 -16.92 5.96
N ILE A 231 -0.35 -16.05 5.56
CA ILE A 231 -0.31 -15.21 4.37
C ILE A 231 -0.21 -13.75 4.82
N HIS A 232 0.82 -13.03 4.35
CA HIS A 232 0.98 -11.62 4.65
C HIS A 232 0.39 -10.76 3.54
N VAL A 233 -0.78 -10.16 3.81
CA VAL A 233 -1.51 -9.26 2.90
C VAL A 233 -0.98 -7.82 3.04
N GLY A 234 -0.59 -7.43 4.25
CA GLY A 234 0.10 -6.18 4.53
C GLY A 234 -0.81 -4.95 4.57
N PHE A 235 -1.63 -4.71 3.55
CA PHE A 235 -2.53 -3.55 3.50
C PHE A 235 -3.84 -3.89 2.77
N VAL A 236 -4.97 -3.57 3.40
CA VAL A 236 -6.30 -3.73 2.80
C VAL A 236 -6.95 -2.36 2.70
N MET A 237 -7.08 -1.88 1.46
CA MET A 237 -7.66 -0.57 1.17
C MET A 237 -9.15 -0.54 1.53
N ALA A 238 -9.59 0.57 2.14
CA ALA A 238 -11.01 0.86 2.24
C ALA A 238 -11.55 1.25 0.86
N GLY A 239 -12.60 0.58 0.39
CA GLY A 239 -13.31 0.97 -0.84
C GLY A 239 -13.89 2.37 -0.68
N LEU A 240 -13.48 3.31 -1.53
CA LEU A 240 -13.88 4.73 -1.41
C LEU A 240 -15.15 5.07 -2.20
N ASP A 241 -15.61 4.18 -3.08
CA ASP A 241 -16.78 4.31 -3.95
C ASP A 241 -17.63 3.04 -3.83
N VAL A 242 -18.93 3.20 -3.48
CA VAL A 242 -20.10 2.28 -3.36
C VAL A 242 -19.88 0.77 -3.10
N GLU A 243 -18.90 0.12 -3.70
CA GLU A 243 -18.55 -1.28 -3.49
C GLU A 243 -17.35 -1.43 -2.53
N PRO A 244 -17.30 -2.51 -1.75
CA PRO A 244 -16.10 -2.87 -1.02
C PRO A 244 -14.95 -3.10 -2.01
N LEU A 245 -13.77 -2.54 -1.74
CA LEU A 245 -12.62 -2.92 -2.54
C LEU A 245 -12.18 -4.31 -2.09
N GLU A 246 -12.49 -5.28 -2.92
CA GLU A 246 -12.09 -6.66 -2.72
C GLU A 246 -10.67 -6.86 -3.21
N THR A 247 -9.82 -7.47 -2.39
CA THR A 247 -8.50 -7.92 -2.82
C THR A 247 -8.55 -9.42 -3.00
N GLU A 248 -8.60 -9.85 -4.25
CA GLU A 248 -8.60 -11.27 -4.61
C GLU A 248 -7.18 -11.84 -4.55
N PHE A 249 -7.10 -13.10 -4.12
CA PHE A 249 -5.88 -13.88 -4.12
C PHE A 249 -6.22 -15.35 -4.28
N THR A 250 -5.31 -16.13 -4.85
CA THR A 250 -5.49 -17.57 -5.02
C THR A 250 -4.62 -18.36 -4.07
N ILE A 251 -5.13 -19.50 -3.61
CA ILE A 251 -4.39 -20.50 -2.84
C ILE A 251 -4.35 -21.78 -3.67
N GLU A 252 -3.16 -22.20 -4.07
CA GLU A 252 -2.92 -23.49 -4.73
C GLU A 252 -2.56 -24.53 -3.67
N LEU A 253 -3.36 -25.59 -3.58
CA LEU A 253 -3.23 -26.64 -2.60
C LEU A 253 -3.34 -28.03 -3.22
N SER A 254 -2.76 -29.03 -2.56
CA SER A 254 -2.98 -30.45 -2.83
C SER A 254 -3.67 -31.10 -1.63
N ALA A 255 -4.54 -32.05 -1.90
CA ALA A 255 -5.24 -32.82 -0.87
C ALA A 255 -5.31 -34.31 -1.23
N ASP A 256 -5.53 -35.16 -0.23
CA ASP A 256 -5.69 -36.60 -0.41
C ASP A 256 -6.97 -36.89 -1.23
N ARG A 257 -6.84 -37.69 -2.28
CA ARG A 257 -7.99 -38.05 -3.14
C ARG A 257 -9.09 -38.76 -2.36
N GLY A 258 -10.35 -38.44 -2.66
CA GLY A 258 -11.52 -39.14 -2.14
C GLY A 258 -11.88 -38.85 -0.68
N LYS A 259 -11.19 -37.92 -0.01
CA LYS A 259 -11.55 -37.43 1.33
C LYS A 259 -12.13 -36.01 1.27
N LYS A 260 -12.97 -35.68 2.24
CA LYS A 260 -13.41 -34.30 2.48
C LYS A 260 -12.37 -33.60 3.35
N HIS A 261 -11.91 -32.45 2.89
CA HIS A 261 -10.94 -31.63 3.58
C HIS A 261 -11.52 -30.28 3.95
N SER A 262 -10.90 -29.60 4.92
CA SER A 262 -11.34 -28.27 5.32
C SER A 262 -10.17 -27.33 5.57
N ILE A 263 -10.43 -26.06 5.30
CA ILE A 263 -9.55 -24.93 5.60
C ILE A 263 -10.32 -23.87 6.37
N SER A 264 -9.72 -23.34 7.43
CA SER A 264 -10.24 -22.20 8.19
C SER A 264 -9.07 -21.27 8.53
N GLY A 265 -9.30 -20.25 9.35
CA GLY A 265 -8.20 -19.42 9.80
C GLY A 265 -8.59 -18.29 10.72
N THR A 266 -7.63 -17.41 10.94
CA THR A 266 -7.78 -16.18 11.71
C THR A 266 -7.10 -15.05 10.96
N VAL A 267 -7.79 -13.92 10.82
CA VAL A 267 -7.22 -12.68 10.31
C VAL A 267 -6.78 -11.79 11.47
N PHE A 268 -5.52 -11.38 11.45
CA PHE A 268 -4.93 -10.38 12.33
C PHE A 268 -4.75 -9.09 11.54
N TYR A 269 -5.07 -7.96 12.14
CA TYR A 269 -5.06 -6.67 11.44
C TYR A 269 -4.87 -5.51 12.42
N ASP A 270 -4.31 -4.41 11.93
CA ASP A 270 -4.22 -3.17 12.68
C ASP A 270 -5.10 -2.09 12.01
N ASP A 271 -5.93 -1.43 12.80
CA ASP A 271 -6.70 -0.28 12.33
C ASP A 271 -5.77 0.94 12.18
N THR A 272 -5.77 1.57 11.00
CA THR A 272 -4.88 2.72 10.73
C THR A 272 -5.34 4.03 11.37
N SER A 273 -6.59 4.12 11.80
CA SER A 273 -7.21 5.27 12.46
C SER A 273 -7.12 5.21 13.99
N LEU A 274 -7.26 4.01 14.57
CA LEU A 274 -7.21 3.78 16.02
C LEU A 274 -5.82 3.31 16.48
N GLY A 275 -5.05 2.65 15.62
CA GLY A 275 -3.77 2.02 15.99
C GLY A 275 -3.94 0.71 16.77
N ASP A 276 -5.18 0.24 16.94
CA ASP A 276 -5.52 -0.97 17.67
C ASP A 276 -5.29 -2.23 16.83
N LYS A 277 -4.87 -3.30 17.51
CA LYS A 277 -4.73 -4.63 16.93
C LYS A 277 -6.03 -5.39 17.10
N GLY A 278 -6.53 -5.97 16.02
CA GLY A 278 -7.69 -6.84 16.00
C GLY A 278 -7.34 -8.26 15.55
N LYS A 279 -8.19 -9.20 15.96
CA LYS A 279 -8.23 -10.56 15.41
C LYS A 279 -9.67 -10.95 15.12
N ALA A 280 -9.91 -11.71 14.06
CA ALA A 280 -11.22 -12.27 13.76
C ALA A 280 -11.08 -13.65 13.13
N GLU A 281 -12.01 -14.55 13.47
CA GLU A 281 -12.05 -15.88 12.88
C GLU A 281 -12.58 -15.84 11.46
N ILE A 282 -12.05 -16.71 10.61
CA ILE A 282 -12.42 -16.86 9.21
C ILE A 282 -13.28 -18.12 9.10
N GLU A 283 -14.37 -18.01 8.35
CA GLU A 283 -15.30 -19.11 8.15
C GLU A 283 -14.61 -20.34 7.54
N LYS A 284 -14.97 -21.53 8.05
CA LYS A 284 -14.44 -22.80 7.61
C LYS A 284 -15.03 -23.17 6.24
N VAL A 285 -14.17 -23.49 5.29
CA VAL A 285 -14.55 -24.00 3.98
C VAL A 285 -14.20 -25.49 3.90
N THR A 286 -15.10 -26.28 3.32
CA THR A 286 -14.91 -27.70 3.02
C THR A 286 -14.85 -27.92 1.52
N PHE A 287 -13.92 -28.77 1.06
CA PHE A 287 -13.74 -29.12 -0.35
C PHE A 287 -13.32 -30.60 -0.49
N SER A 288 -13.42 -31.14 -1.70
CA SER A 288 -13.05 -32.52 -2.04
C SER A 288 -12.27 -32.55 -3.35
N THR A 289 -11.33 -33.49 -3.45
CA THR A 289 -10.52 -33.77 -4.65
C THR A 289 -10.82 -35.14 -5.24
#